data_AF-A0A150X2L1-F1
#
_entry.id   AF-A0A150X2L1-F1
#
_cell.length_a   1.000
_cell.length_b   1.000
_cell.length_c   1.000
_cell.angle_alpha   90.00
_cell.angle_beta   90.00
_cell.angle_gamma   90.00
#
_symmetry.space_group_name_H-M   'P 1'
#
loop_
_entity.id
_entity.type
_entity.pdbx_description
1 polymer ?
#
loop_
_entity_poly.entity_id
_entity_poly.type
_entity_poly.pdbx_seq_one_letter_code
_entity_poly.pdbx_strand_id
1 'polypeptide(L)'
;MKKLLSISLILCLFGCFSPQNKTEEATENESPKVATVKWRVIDGIDIEAFNADLEPGKLTVDLGVYFPSNLDTAFKKVTLDRLMYSVEAAKEIYAPTGVQINLLWVKTGDIDPRYLSVQANKTPGIPKTEYANTYQHMQRHPAELTPETEMAFRTFIEPNPDNHRTVYMTVLQEVFYPFLDVSEGRNWMIKSVRTGGLSFPPYSYTTSIPKDLRGIITITNLEREDRLRGTVAHEIGHKVINVSHEYKDINPENEVFAEGGLMVYGDGEEIPSGAEGRWHLERLLLSPFLYTLQADGSKKWNPEFKEGGHYYDPIYGEKVVNFAGTSPIKGDW
;
A
#
# COMPACT_ATOMS: atom_id res chain seq x y z
N MET A 1 21.42 -64.83 65.97
CA MET A 1 20.68 -64.84 67.25
C MET A 1 19.95 -63.51 67.41
N LYS A 2 18.63 -63.56 67.69
CA LYS A 2 17.73 -62.49 68.14
C LYS A 2 17.45 -61.36 67.10
N LYS A 3 16.22 -61.20 66.59
CA LYS A 3 15.00 -60.68 67.26
C LYS A 3 15.29 -59.29 67.85
N LEU A 4 14.51 -58.21 67.66
CA LEU A 4 13.12 -58.04 67.24
C LEU A 4 12.92 -56.51 66.99
N LEU A 5 11.93 -56.17 66.14
CA LEU A 5 10.90 -55.12 66.27
C LEU A 5 11.17 -53.90 67.21
N SER A 6 10.67 -52.68 66.99
CA SER A 6 9.92 -51.94 65.95
C SER A 6 9.41 -50.65 66.64
N ILE A 7 8.86 -49.72 65.85
CA ILE A 7 7.89 -48.64 66.19
C ILE A 7 8.55 -47.31 66.62
N SER A 8 8.16 -46.11 66.16
CA SER A 8 7.43 -45.53 65.01
C SER A 8 7.36 -44.02 65.28
N LEU A 9 7.49 -43.17 64.26
CA LEU A 9 6.77 -41.88 64.02
C LEU A 9 7.60 -41.07 62.99
N ILE A 10 7.23 -41.03 61.71
CA ILE A 10 6.27 -40.10 61.05
C ILE A 10 6.77 -38.64 61.11
N LEU A 11 7.24 -38.05 60.00
CA LEU A 11 6.45 -37.24 59.05
C LEU A 11 7.36 -36.56 57.98
N CYS A 12 6.90 -36.65 56.72
CA CYS A 12 7.07 -35.75 55.57
C CYS A 12 8.46 -35.26 55.10
N LEU A 13 8.87 -35.74 53.92
CA LEU A 13 9.42 -34.87 52.88
C LEU A 13 8.87 -35.27 51.49
N PHE A 14 8.39 -34.24 50.79
CA PHE A 14 7.98 -34.14 49.38
C PHE A 14 8.94 -34.91 48.45
N GLY A 15 8.50 -35.72 47.50
CA GLY A 15 7.78 -35.38 46.25
C GLY A 15 8.60 -36.01 45.10
N CYS A 16 8.32 -37.25 44.70
CA CYS A 16 7.54 -37.63 43.51
C CYS A 16 7.94 -36.85 42.24
N PHE A 17 8.76 -37.41 41.34
CA PHE A 17 8.49 -38.46 40.33
C PHE A 17 8.57 -37.79 38.95
N SER A 18 9.60 -38.11 38.18
CA SER A 18 9.63 -37.85 36.73
C SER A 18 8.54 -38.67 36.03
N PRO A 19 7.94 -38.12 34.97
CA PRO A 19 7.61 -38.95 33.83
C PRO A 19 8.01 -38.33 32.48
N GLN A 20 8.57 -39.21 31.65
CA GLN A 20 8.47 -39.31 30.19
C GLN A 20 8.05 -38.07 29.38
N ASN A 21 9.01 -37.56 28.60
CA ASN A 21 8.76 -36.71 27.43
C ASN A 21 7.83 -37.41 26.44
N LYS A 22 6.59 -36.92 26.36
CA LYS A 22 5.72 -37.06 25.19
C LYS A 22 5.73 -35.74 24.43
N THR A 23 5.83 -35.90 23.12
CA THR A 23 5.74 -34.93 22.05
C THR A 23 4.55 -33.98 22.22
N GLU A 24 4.82 -32.68 22.23
CA GLU A 24 3.88 -31.66 21.74
C GLU A 24 4.58 -31.00 20.54
N GLU A 25 4.20 -31.44 19.34
CA GLU A 25 4.38 -30.66 18.14
C GLU A 25 3.70 -29.31 18.40
N ALA A 26 4.48 -28.24 18.29
CA ALA A 26 3.95 -26.89 18.27
C ALA A 26 2.98 -26.79 17.09
N THR A 27 1.69 -26.85 17.38
CA THR A 27 0.66 -26.44 16.44
C THR A 27 0.99 -25.02 16.04
N GLU A 28 1.34 -24.85 14.75
CA GLU A 28 1.34 -23.55 14.09
C GLU A 28 0.08 -22.81 14.54
N ASN A 29 0.29 -21.65 15.15
CA ASN A 29 -0.77 -20.74 15.51
C ASN A 29 -1.48 -20.37 14.20
N GLU A 30 -2.55 -21.09 13.84
CA GLU A 30 -3.45 -20.67 12.77
C GLU A 30 -4.01 -19.33 13.21
N SER A 31 -3.46 -18.25 12.65
CA SER A 31 -4.05 -16.92 12.71
C SER A 31 -5.56 -17.06 12.47
N PRO A 32 -6.42 -16.47 13.32
CA PRO A 32 -7.86 -16.65 13.18
C PRO A 32 -8.27 -16.32 11.75
N LYS A 33 -8.95 -17.25 11.07
CA LYS A 33 -9.44 -17.06 9.70
C LYS A 33 -10.38 -15.86 9.70
N VAL A 34 -9.86 -14.70 9.29
CA VAL A 34 -10.63 -13.49 9.11
C VAL A 34 -11.65 -13.76 8.02
N ALA A 35 -12.95 -13.64 8.34
CA ALA A 35 -14.00 -13.84 7.35
C ALA A 35 -13.91 -12.72 6.32
N THR A 36 -13.75 -13.09 5.04
CA THR A 36 -13.71 -12.15 3.95
C THR A 36 -15.12 -11.69 3.56
N VAL A 37 -15.21 -10.49 3.01
CA VAL A 37 -16.43 -9.96 2.42
C VAL A 37 -16.87 -10.87 1.28
N LYS A 38 -18.18 -11.10 1.19
CA LYS A 38 -18.79 -11.87 0.10
C LYS A 38 -18.98 -10.96 -1.11
N TRP A 39 -17.92 -10.87 -1.91
CA TRP A 39 -17.92 -10.11 -3.15
C TRP A 39 -18.67 -10.84 -4.26
N ARG A 40 -19.38 -10.07 -5.10
CA ARG A 40 -19.96 -10.52 -6.37
C ARG A 40 -19.48 -9.63 -7.50
N VAL A 41 -19.30 -10.20 -8.69
CA VAL A 41 -18.95 -9.43 -9.90
C VAL A 41 -20.12 -8.49 -10.24
N ILE A 42 -19.80 -7.30 -10.75
CA ILE A 42 -20.80 -6.39 -11.32
C ILE A 42 -20.95 -6.72 -12.81
N ASP A 43 -22.09 -7.31 -13.19
CA ASP A 43 -22.35 -7.79 -14.56
C ASP A 43 -22.41 -6.68 -15.63
N GLY A 44 -22.53 -5.41 -15.21
CA GLY A 44 -22.61 -4.26 -16.12
C GLY A 44 -21.28 -3.75 -16.67
N ILE A 45 -20.15 -4.33 -16.25
CA ILE A 45 -18.81 -3.93 -16.71
C ILE A 45 -18.26 -5.01 -17.63
N ASP A 46 -18.01 -4.66 -18.90
CA ASP A 46 -17.41 -5.56 -19.88
C ASP A 46 -15.88 -5.57 -19.73
N ILE A 47 -15.39 -6.52 -18.93
CA ILE A 47 -13.96 -6.71 -18.67
C ILE A 47 -13.20 -7.17 -19.91
N GLU A 48 -13.83 -7.95 -20.79
CA GLU A 48 -13.20 -8.42 -22.02
C GLU A 48 -13.00 -7.25 -22.99
N ALA A 49 -14.01 -6.40 -23.16
CA ALA A 49 -13.89 -5.17 -23.95
C ALA A 49 -12.85 -4.21 -23.36
N PHE A 50 -12.81 -4.04 -22.03
CA PHE A 50 -11.79 -3.20 -21.39
C PHE A 50 -10.37 -3.70 -21.70
N ASN A 51 -10.14 -5.01 -21.73
CA ASN A 51 -8.82 -5.63 -21.93
C ASN A 51 -8.53 -6.00 -23.40
N ALA A 52 -9.39 -5.62 -24.36
CA ALA A 52 -9.30 -6.10 -25.74
C ALA A 52 -8.04 -5.66 -26.51
N ASP A 53 -7.34 -4.65 -26.02
CA ASP A 53 -6.10 -4.08 -26.57
C ASP A 53 -4.83 -4.51 -25.81
N LEU A 54 -4.93 -5.47 -24.88
CA LEU A 54 -3.75 -6.06 -24.25
C LEU A 54 -2.87 -6.76 -25.29
N GLU A 55 -1.57 -6.49 -25.26
CA GLU A 55 -0.62 -7.00 -26.23
C GLU A 55 0.44 -7.86 -25.54
N PRO A 56 0.66 -9.11 -26.01
CA PRO A 56 1.79 -9.90 -25.55
C PRO A 56 3.13 -9.18 -25.71
N GLY A 57 4.03 -9.35 -24.76
CA GLY A 57 5.36 -8.75 -24.74
C GLY A 57 5.42 -7.37 -24.07
N LYS A 58 4.28 -6.74 -23.75
CA LYS A 58 4.25 -5.47 -22.99
C LYS A 58 4.20 -5.72 -21.48
N LEU A 59 4.71 -4.75 -20.73
CA LEU A 59 4.58 -4.75 -19.27
C LEU A 59 3.14 -4.42 -18.91
N THR A 60 2.60 -5.17 -17.96
CA THR A 60 1.20 -5.11 -17.56
C THR A 60 1.10 -5.06 -16.04
N VAL A 61 0.24 -4.18 -15.52
CA VAL A 61 -0.20 -4.20 -14.12
C VAL A 61 -1.57 -4.86 -14.04
N ASP A 62 -1.75 -5.74 -13.05
CA ASP A 62 -3.07 -6.24 -12.71
C ASP A 62 -3.79 -5.27 -11.76
N LEU A 63 -5.05 -4.95 -12.07
CA LEU A 63 -5.91 -4.11 -11.26
C LEU A 63 -7.22 -4.82 -10.91
N GLY A 64 -7.53 -4.95 -9.62
CA GLY A 64 -8.82 -5.39 -9.13
C GLY A 64 -9.59 -4.25 -8.45
N VAL A 65 -10.90 -4.16 -8.66
CA VAL A 65 -11.75 -3.12 -8.05
C VAL A 65 -12.78 -3.75 -7.11
N TYR A 66 -12.85 -3.21 -5.90
CA TYR A 66 -13.85 -3.50 -4.88
C TYR A 66 -14.67 -2.25 -4.56
N PHE A 67 -15.95 -2.26 -4.94
CA PHE A 67 -16.90 -1.16 -4.78
C PHE A 67 -18.01 -1.57 -3.80
N PRO A 68 -17.96 -1.18 -2.51
CA PRO A 68 -18.97 -1.59 -1.53
C PRO A 68 -20.40 -1.21 -1.94
N SER A 69 -21.35 -2.12 -1.69
CA SER A 69 -22.77 -1.90 -2.02
C SER A 69 -23.53 -1.13 -0.93
N ASN A 70 -22.93 -0.97 0.24
CA ASN A 70 -23.53 -0.38 1.43
C ASN A 70 -22.89 0.97 1.83
N LEU A 71 -22.31 1.70 0.86
CA LEU A 71 -21.95 3.10 1.05
C LEU A 71 -23.21 3.90 1.45
N ASP A 72 -23.06 4.87 2.34
CA ASP A 72 -24.14 5.76 2.78
C ASP A 72 -24.78 6.42 1.56
N THR A 73 -26.11 6.52 1.57
CA THR A 73 -26.86 7.05 0.42
C THR A 73 -26.49 8.49 0.06
N ALA A 74 -25.98 9.26 1.03
CA ALA A 74 -25.51 10.63 0.86
C ALA A 74 -24.07 10.72 0.31
N PHE A 75 -23.30 9.63 0.34
CA PHE A 75 -21.96 9.59 -0.24
C PHE A 75 -22.04 9.54 -1.77
N LYS A 76 -21.77 10.68 -2.40
CA LYS A 76 -21.77 10.87 -3.87
C LYS A 76 -20.40 11.20 -4.45
N LYS A 77 -19.37 11.27 -3.60
CA LYS A 77 -18.01 11.64 -4.02
C LYS A 77 -17.39 10.61 -4.96
N VAL A 78 -17.78 9.34 -4.83
CA VAL A 78 -17.36 8.27 -5.74
C VAL A 78 -18.61 7.52 -6.22
N THR A 79 -18.77 7.45 -7.54
CA THR A 79 -19.77 6.62 -8.22
C THR A 79 -19.02 5.59 -9.07
N LEU A 80 -19.65 4.45 -9.36
CA LEU A 80 -19.04 3.43 -10.22
C LEU A 80 -18.61 4.01 -11.58
N ASP A 81 -19.47 4.80 -12.23
CA ASP A 81 -19.17 5.39 -13.53
C ASP A 81 -17.93 6.30 -13.50
N ARG A 82 -17.84 7.21 -12.54
CA ARG A 82 -16.65 8.06 -12.31
C ARG A 82 -15.38 7.24 -12.04
N LEU A 83 -15.49 6.17 -11.24
CA LEU A 83 -14.35 5.30 -10.97
C LEU A 83 -13.88 4.61 -12.26
N MET A 84 -14.80 4.02 -13.02
CA MET A 84 -14.46 3.33 -14.26
C MET A 84 -13.90 4.28 -15.32
N TYR A 85 -14.46 5.49 -15.45
CA TYR A 85 -13.88 6.54 -16.30
C TYR A 85 -12.44 6.87 -15.89
N SER A 86 -12.16 7.02 -14.59
CA SER A 86 -10.81 7.30 -14.09
C SER A 86 -9.85 6.12 -14.33
N VAL A 87 -10.32 4.88 -14.26
CA VAL A 87 -9.55 3.66 -14.58
C VAL A 87 -9.23 3.59 -16.08
N GLU A 88 -10.19 3.89 -16.95
CA GLU A 88 -9.99 3.98 -18.40
C GLU A 88 -8.99 5.08 -18.76
N ALA A 89 -9.12 6.25 -18.14
CA ALA A 89 -8.17 7.34 -18.29
C ALA A 89 -6.76 6.95 -17.86
N ALA A 90 -6.60 6.22 -16.75
CA ALA A 90 -5.30 5.73 -16.33
C ALA A 90 -4.66 4.84 -17.39
N LYS A 91 -5.43 3.97 -18.05
CA LYS A 91 -4.93 3.15 -19.15
C LYS A 91 -4.37 4.01 -20.29
N GLU A 92 -5.05 5.10 -20.66
CA GLU A 92 -4.57 6.05 -21.66
C GLU A 92 -3.30 6.79 -21.21
N ILE A 93 -3.23 7.19 -19.95
CA ILE A 93 -2.09 7.92 -19.35
C ILE A 93 -0.82 7.06 -19.30
N TYR A 94 -0.95 5.76 -18.99
CA TYR A 94 0.18 4.83 -18.94
C TYR A 94 0.59 4.30 -20.34
N ALA A 95 -0.29 4.35 -21.34
CA ALA A 95 0.00 3.80 -22.67
C ALA A 95 1.31 4.33 -23.31
N PRO A 96 1.66 5.64 -23.25
CA PRO A 96 2.92 6.15 -23.79
C PRO A 96 4.18 5.56 -23.15
N THR A 97 4.09 5.01 -21.93
CA THR A 97 5.23 4.35 -21.26
C THR A 97 5.43 2.91 -21.72
N GLY A 98 4.52 2.38 -22.56
CA GLY A 98 4.48 0.97 -22.93
C GLY A 98 3.96 0.03 -21.83
N VAL A 99 3.38 0.58 -20.77
CA VAL A 99 2.73 -0.19 -19.69
C VAL A 99 1.23 -0.25 -19.95
N GLN A 100 0.65 -1.44 -19.76
CA GLN A 100 -0.77 -1.71 -19.91
C GLN A 100 -1.43 -1.98 -18.55
N ILE A 101 -2.73 -1.70 -18.45
CA ILE A 101 -3.55 -2.05 -17.28
C ILE A 101 -4.45 -3.21 -17.67
N ASN A 102 -4.33 -4.33 -16.97
CA ASN A 102 -5.22 -5.47 -17.06
C ASN A 102 -6.23 -5.42 -15.92
N LEU A 103 -7.48 -5.07 -16.22
CA LEU A 103 -8.55 -5.05 -15.23
C LEU A 103 -9.02 -6.49 -14.99
N LEU A 104 -8.79 -7.01 -13.79
CA LEU A 104 -9.13 -8.39 -13.46
C LEU A 104 -10.62 -8.58 -13.17
N TRP A 105 -11.20 -7.65 -12.40
CA TRP A 105 -12.62 -7.66 -12.03
C TRP A 105 -13.04 -6.32 -11.44
N VAL A 106 -14.35 -6.09 -11.48
CA VAL A 106 -15.03 -5.09 -10.65
C VAL A 106 -16.07 -5.82 -9.83
N LYS A 107 -15.93 -5.77 -8.51
CA LYS A 107 -16.78 -6.50 -7.57
C LYS A 107 -17.49 -5.56 -6.60
N THR A 108 -18.64 -5.98 -6.12
CA THR A 108 -19.43 -5.29 -5.09
C THR A 108 -19.86 -6.22 -3.97
N GLY A 109 -20.07 -5.69 -2.78
CA GLY A 109 -20.35 -6.48 -1.58
C GLY A 109 -20.63 -5.58 -0.38
N ASP A 110 -21.27 -6.16 0.63
CA ASP A 110 -21.56 -5.49 1.89
C ASP A 110 -20.34 -5.60 2.82
N ILE A 111 -19.72 -4.48 3.17
CA ILE A 111 -18.58 -4.44 4.10
C ILE A 111 -19.06 -4.07 5.50
N ASP A 112 -18.32 -4.42 6.56
CA ASP A 112 -18.65 -3.96 7.90
C ASP A 112 -18.68 -2.41 7.93
N PRO A 113 -19.80 -1.78 8.35
CA PRO A 113 -19.92 -0.32 8.35
C PRO A 113 -18.83 0.41 9.14
N ARG A 114 -18.19 -0.25 10.12
CA ARG A 114 -17.04 0.31 10.85
C ARG A 114 -15.85 0.60 9.95
N TYR A 115 -15.73 -0.11 8.83
CA TYR A 115 -14.64 0.06 7.87
C TYR A 115 -14.98 0.98 6.69
N LEU A 116 -16.19 1.55 6.63
CA LEU A 116 -16.53 2.57 5.64
C LEU A 116 -15.67 3.84 5.79
N SER A 117 -15.08 4.05 6.97
CA SER A 117 -14.14 5.13 7.23
C SER A 117 -13.04 4.65 8.14
N VAL A 118 -11.78 4.93 7.80
CA VAL A 118 -10.62 4.41 8.55
C VAL A 118 -9.55 5.47 8.76
N GLN A 119 -8.74 5.30 9.80
CA GLN A 119 -7.46 5.99 9.92
C GLN A 119 -6.37 5.11 9.28
N ALA A 120 -5.74 5.59 8.23
CA ALA A 120 -4.79 4.83 7.41
C ALA A 120 -3.64 4.24 8.25
N ASN A 121 -2.89 5.12 8.92
CA ASN A 121 -1.71 4.77 9.70
C ASN A 121 -1.82 5.22 11.16
N LYS A 122 -1.05 4.58 12.03
CA LYS A 122 -0.79 5.06 13.39
C LYS A 122 -0.25 6.49 13.31
N THR A 123 -0.65 7.31 14.27
CA THR A 123 -0.14 8.67 14.40
C THR A 123 1.38 8.64 14.53
N PRO A 124 2.12 9.30 13.63
CA PRO A 124 3.57 9.20 13.63
C PRO A 124 4.16 9.95 14.84
N GLY A 125 5.25 9.41 15.39
CA GLY A 125 6.02 10.05 16.46
C GLY A 125 6.90 11.19 15.92
N ILE A 126 7.25 12.16 16.78
CA ILE A 126 8.06 13.33 16.38
C ILE A 126 9.37 12.87 15.71
N PRO A 127 9.74 13.41 14.53
CA PRO A 127 10.93 12.98 13.81
C PRO A 127 12.17 13.26 14.62
N LYS A 128 13.11 12.31 14.62
CA LYS A 128 14.48 12.60 15.08
C LYS A 128 15.25 13.16 13.88
N THR A 129 15.50 14.46 13.92
CA THR A 129 16.49 15.23 13.14
C THR A 129 16.04 15.89 11.83
N GLU A 130 16.67 17.03 11.53
CA GLU A 130 16.61 17.83 10.30
C GLU A 130 17.54 17.32 9.18
N TYR A 131 18.38 16.33 9.48
CA TYR A 131 19.50 15.91 8.64
C TYR A 131 19.14 14.88 7.56
N ALA A 132 17.91 14.35 7.59
CA ALA A 132 17.44 13.33 6.65
C ALA A 132 16.33 13.91 5.77
N ASN A 133 16.35 13.56 4.48
CA ASN A 133 15.24 13.89 3.58
C ASN A 133 14.01 13.00 3.86
N THR A 134 12.87 13.36 3.25
CA THR A 134 11.58 12.67 3.40
C THR A 134 11.68 11.15 3.25
N TYR A 135 12.34 10.64 2.21
CA TYR A 135 12.44 9.20 1.98
C TYR A 135 13.36 8.48 2.98
N GLN A 136 14.49 9.10 3.34
CA GLN A 136 15.37 8.54 4.38
C GLN A 136 14.66 8.51 5.73
N HIS A 137 13.85 9.54 6.02
CA HIS A 137 13.02 9.57 7.22
C HIS A 137 12.00 8.43 7.21
N MET A 138 11.25 8.26 6.12
CA MET A 138 10.27 7.17 5.97
C MET A 138 10.91 5.79 6.04
N GLN A 139 12.13 5.60 5.51
CA GLN A 139 12.84 4.33 5.64
C GLN A 139 13.21 4.01 7.11
N ARG A 140 13.62 5.02 7.88
CA ARG A 140 13.99 4.86 9.31
C ARG A 140 12.78 4.73 10.21
N HIS A 141 11.68 5.37 9.83
CA HIS A 141 10.43 5.45 10.58
C HIS A 141 9.24 5.21 9.64
N PRO A 142 9.04 3.97 9.18
CA PRO A 142 7.97 3.66 8.24
C PRO A 142 6.60 3.98 8.83
N ALA A 143 5.67 4.42 7.99
CA ALA A 143 4.26 4.48 8.38
C ALA A 143 3.78 3.07 8.73
N GLU A 144 2.94 2.91 9.74
CA GLU A 144 2.38 1.61 10.14
C GLU A 144 0.86 1.67 10.04
N LEU A 145 0.21 0.67 9.45
CA LEU A 145 -1.24 0.57 9.46
C LEU A 145 -1.79 0.59 10.89
N THR A 146 -2.97 1.16 11.09
CA THR A 146 -3.71 0.90 12.33
C THR A 146 -4.21 -0.55 12.32
N PRO A 147 -4.37 -1.20 13.51
CA PRO A 147 -4.92 -2.55 13.57
C PRO A 147 -6.31 -2.66 12.92
N GLU A 148 -7.11 -1.60 12.99
CA GLU A 148 -8.43 -1.52 12.36
C GLU A 148 -8.33 -1.52 10.83
N THR A 149 -7.46 -0.69 10.25
CA THR A 149 -7.25 -0.63 8.80
C THR A 149 -6.67 -1.93 8.25
N GLU A 150 -5.71 -2.53 8.96
CA GLU A 150 -5.19 -3.84 8.56
C GLU A 150 -6.29 -4.90 8.57
N MET A 151 -7.13 -4.92 9.62
CA MET A 151 -8.26 -5.85 9.70
C MET A 151 -9.28 -5.61 8.59
N ALA A 152 -9.63 -4.35 8.29
CA ALA A 152 -10.50 -3.99 7.18
C ALA A 152 -9.97 -4.58 5.86
N PHE A 153 -8.70 -4.31 5.54
CA PHE A 153 -8.06 -4.79 4.33
C PHE A 153 -8.00 -6.31 4.24
N ARG A 154 -7.75 -7.01 5.35
CA ARG A 154 -7.81 -8.48 5.41
C ARG A 154 -9.21 -9.04 5.16
N THR A 155 -10.27 -8.28 5.44
CA THR A 155 -11.64 -8.68 5.07
C THR A 155 -11.97 -8.36 3.62
N PHE A 156 -11.38 -7.31 3.05
CA PHE A 156 -11.68 -6.87 1.69
C PHE A 156 -10.95 -7.69 0.63
N ILE A 157 -9.66 -7.93 0.79
CA ILE A 157 -8.84 -8.57 -0.24
C ILE A 157 -9.02 -10.08 -0.18
N GLU A 158 -9.58 -10.65 -1.25
CA GLU A 158 -9.69 -12.10 -1.38
C GLU A 158 -8.28 -12.76 -1.41
N PRO A 159 -8.10 -13.93 -0.76
CA PRO A 159 -6.81 -14.63 -0.79
C PRO A 159 -6.40 -14.99 -2.22
N ASN A 160 -5.21 -14.54 -2.63
CA ASN A 160 -4.59 -14.91 -3.90
C ASN A 160 -3.06 -14.97 -3.70
N PRO A 161 -2.36 -15.97 -4.28
CA PRO A 161 -0.89 -16.05 -4.21
C PRO A 161 -0.18 -14.79 -4.72
N ASP A 162 -0.79 -14.09 -5.69
CA ASP A 162 -0.22 -12.90 -6.33
C ASP A 162 -0.68 -11.57 -5.69
N ASN A 163 -1.37 -11.60 -4.53
CA ASN A 163 -1.84 -10.39 -3.82
C ASN A 163 -0.72 -9.34 -3.61
N HIS A 164 0.52 -9.78 -3.50
CA HIS A 164 1.69 -8.92 -3.33
C HIS A 164 2.16 -8.20 -4.60
N ARG A 165 1.57 -8.51 -5.76
CA ARG A 165 1.91 -8.00 -7.10
C ARG A 165 0.70 -7.45 -7.86
N THR A 166 -0.50 -7.62 -7.33
CA THR A 166 -1.72 -7.06 -7.88
C THR A 166 -2.06 -5.76 -7.19
N VAL A 167 -2.52 -4.76 -7.93
CA VAL A 167 -3.04 -3.50 -7.37
C VAL A 167 -4.54 -3.67 -7.11
N TYR A 168 -5.00 -3.23 -5.95
CA TYR A 168 -6.40 -3.28 -5.56
C TYR A 168 -6.94 -1.89 -5.28
N MET A 169 -8.01 -1.51 -5.94
CA MET A 169 -8.76 -0.30 -5.60
C MET A 169 -9.96 -0.67 -4.74
N THR A 170 -10.03 -0.09 -3.54
CA THR A 170 -11.17 -0.21 -2.65
C THR A 170 -11.81 1.15 -2.40
N VAL A 171 -13.11 1.25 -2.64
CA VAL A 171 -13.85 2.50 -2.39
C VAL A 171 -14.26 2.57 -0.93
N LEU A 172 -13.87 3.65 -0.25
CA LEU A 172 -14.27 3.97 1.12
C LEU A 172 -14.91 5.37 1.15
N GLN A 173 -15.59 5.72 2.25
CA GLN A 173 -16.19 7.04 2.38
C GLN A 173 -15.16 8.09 2.79
N GLU A 174 -14.31 7.74 3.75
CA GLU A 174 -13.29 8.63 4.29
C GLU A 174 -12.05 7.83 4.71
N VAL A 175 -10.88 8.38 4.39
CA VAL A 175 -9.60 7.85 4.85
C VAL A 175 -8.82 9.01 5.46
N PHE A 176 -8.50 8.88 6.75
CA PHE A 176 -7.73 9.88 7.49
C PHE A 176 -6.26 9.48 7.50
N TYR A 177 -5.40 10.35 6.98
CA TYR A 177 -3.96 10.15 6.97
C TYR A 177 -3.28 11.14 7.92
N PRO A 178 -2.90 10.73 9.15
CA PRO A 178 -2.10 11.56 10.03
C PRO A 178 -0.64 11.58 9.57
N PHE A 179 -0.09 12.79 9.44
CA PHE A 179 1.32 13.02 9.15
C PHE A 179 1.88 14.17 9.99
N LEU A 180 3.20 14.25 10.06
CA LEU A 180 3.90 15.32 10.73
C LEU A 180 4.32 16.38 9.73
N ASP A 181 4.11 17.63 10.12
CA ASP A 181 4.52 18.77 9.34
C ASP A 181 5.14 19.83 10.25
N VAL A 182 6.00 20.67 9.66
CA VAL A 182 6.62 21.78 10.39
C VAL A 182 5.59 22.90 10.49
N SER A 183 5.18 23.23 11.72
CA SER A 183 4.22 24.31 11.98
C SER A 183 4.88 25.68 11.89
N GLU A 184 5.97 25.86 12.63
CA GLU A 184 6.79 27.07 12.64
C GLU A 184 8.17 26.74 13.23
N GLY A 185 9.24 27.16 12.56
CA GLY A 185 10.61 26.94 13.01
C GLY A 185 10.93 25.46 13.27
N ARG A 186 11.00 25.07 14.54
CA ARG A 186 11.36 23.71 15.02
C ARG A 186 10.18 22.93 15.58
N ASN A 187 8.98 23.50 15.53
CA ASN A 187 7.79 22.91 16.13
C ASN A 187 7.09 22.02 15.11
N TRP A 188 7.11 20.72 15.38
CA TRP A 188 6.33 19.75 14.63
C TRP A 188 4.89 19.74 15.13
N MET A 189 3.95 19.67 14.19
CA MET A 189 2.55 19.44 14.50
C MET A 189 2.05 18.22 13.75
N ILE A 190 1.17 17.46 14.40
CA ILE A 190 0.43 16.41 13.73
C ILE A 190 -0.69 17.09 12.95
N LYS A 191 -0.66 16.92 11.62
CA LYS A 191 -1.78 17.22 10.74
C LYS A 191 -2.49 15.92 10.38
N SER A 192 -3.78 16.00 10.10
CA SER A 192 -4.54 14.89 9.53
C SER A 192 -5.34 15.41 8.36
N VAL A 193 -5.20 14.74 7.23
CA VAL A 193 -5.96 15.06 6.01
C VAL A 193 -6.95 13.96 5.71
N ARG A 194 -8.09 14.37 5.15
CA ARG A 194 -9.01 13.46 4.46
C ARG A 194 -8.51 13.32 3.04
N THR A 195 -8.09 12.11 2.67
CA THR A 195 -7.53 11.87 1.35
C THR A 195 -8.63 11.77 0.30
N GLY A 196 -8.31 11.99 -0.98
CA GLY A 196 -9.18 11.67 -2.12
C GLY A 196 -8.88 10.31 -2.75
N GLY A 197 -7.62 9.91 -2.66
CA GLY A 197 -7.11 8.55 -2.79
C GLY A 197 -5.94 8.36 -1.83
N LEU A 198 -5.64 7.12 -1.47
CA LEU A 198 -4.42 6.81 -0.73
C LEU A 198 -3.90 5.45 -1.16
N SER A 199 -2.71 5.46 -1.73
CA SER A 199 -2.04 4.27 -2.27
C SER A 199 -1.31 3.40 -1.26
N PHE A 200 -1.13 3.79 0.01
CA PHE A 200 -0.33 3.04 1.00
C PHE A 200 1.07 2.63 0.45
N PRO A 201 1.87 3.58 -0.06
CA PRO A 201 2.94 3.26 -0.98
C PRO A 201 4.15 2.58 -0.30
N PRO A 202 4.86 1.67 -0.98
CA PRO A 202 6.01 0.98 -0.40
C PRO A 202 7.12 1.92 0.07
N TYR A 203 7.33 3.08 -0.58
CA TYR A 203 8.36 4.02 -0.16
C TYR A 203 8.12 4.60 1.25
N SER A 204 6.86 4.60 1.72
CA SER A 204 6.46 5.13 3.02
C SER A 204 6.25 4.03 4.07
N TYR A 205 5.66 2.90 3.67
CA TYR A 205 5.36 1.78 4.58
C TYR A 205 6.47 0.73 4.62
N THR A 206 7.27 0.58 3.57
CA THR A 206 8.37 -0.39 3.50
C THR A 206 7.92 -1.82 3.85
N THR A 207 8.55 -2.46 4.84
CA THR A 207 8.19 -3.77 5.38
C THR A 207 7.08 -3.75 6.43
N SER A 208 6.59 -2.57 6.86
CA SER A 208 5.55 -2.47 7.89
C SER A 208 4.17 -2.91 7.39
N ILE A 209 3.90 -2.73 6.09
CA ILE A 209 2.67 -3.20 5.47
C ILE A 209 2.81 -4.69 5.11
N PRO A 210 1.87 -5.55 5.52
CA PRO A 210 1.89 -6.96 5.15
C PRO A 210 2.01 -7.16 3.64
N LYS A 211 2.82 -8.15 3.23
CA LYS A 211 3.21 -8.33 1.83
C LYS A 211 2.01 -8.48 0.90
N ASP A 212 1.00 -9.21 1.35
CA ASP A 212 -0.28 -9.47 0.68
C ASP A 212 -1.22 -8.24 0.62
N LEU A 213 -0.95 -7.18 1.37
CA LEU A 213 -1.74 -5.95 1.37
C LEU A 213 -1.03 -4.79 0.66
N ARG A 214 0.18 -5.02 0.15
CA ARG A 214 1.00 -3.99 -0.51
C ARG A 214 0.35 -3.38 -1.74
N GLY A 215 -0.58 -4.07 -2.40
CA GLY A 215 -1.25 -3.56 -3.59
C GLY A 215 -2.40 -2.59 -3.35
N ILE A 216 -2.81 -2.38 -2.10
CA ILE A 216 -4.06 -1.67 -1.80
C ILE A 216 -3.93 -0.17 -2.06
N ILE A 217 -4.95 0.37 -2.73
CA ILE A 217 -5.25 1.77 -2.95
C ILE A 217 -6.68 1.99 -2.48
N THR A 218 -6.90 3.03 -1.69
CA THR A 218 -8.26 3.50 -1.35
C THR A 218 -8.65 4.66 -2.23
N ILE A 219 -9.92 4.74 -2.63
CA ILE A 219 -10.49 5.88 -3.36
C ILE A 219 -11.71 6.38 -2.59
N THR A 220 -11.73 7.67 -2.28
CA THR A 220 -12.75 8.32 -1.44
C THR A 220 -13.33 9.58 -2.08
N ASN A 221 -12.69 10.11 -3.12
CA ASN A 221 -13.18 11.28 -3.84
C ASN A 221 -12.79 11.30 -5.32
N LEU A 222 -13.81 11.29 -6.19
CA LEU A 222 -13.71 11.50 -7.64
C LEU A 222 -14.74 12.56 -8.09
N GLU A 223 -15.21 13.42 -7.19
CA GLU A 223 -16.24 14.41 -7.49
C GLU A 223 -15.73 15.57 -8.35
N ARG A 224 -14.44 15.87 -8.20
CA ARG A 224 -13.76 16.97 -8.87
C ARG A 224 -13.48 16.62 -10.33
N GLU A 225 -14.24 17.22 -11.24
CA GLU A 225 -14.11 17.00 -12.69
C GLU A 225 -12.70 17.32 -13.20
N ASP A 226 -12.06 18.35 -12.66
CA ASP A 226 -10.69 18.76 -13.01
C ASP A 226 -9.63 17.70 -12.67
N ARG A 227 -9.91 16.81 -11.71
CA ARG A 227 -8.97 15.76 -11.25
C ARG A 227 -9.42 14.35 -11.59
N LEU A 228 -10.67 14.19 -12.02
CA LEU A 228 -11.32 12.91 -12.23
C LEU A 228 -10.48 11.99 -13.14
N ARG A 229 -9.90 12.55 -14.19
CA ARG A 229 -9.09 11.81 -15.16
C ARG A 229 -7.79 11.27 -14.55
N GLY A 230 -7.04 12.11 -13.83
CA GLY A 230 -5.71 11.77 -13.32
C GLY A 230 -5.69 11.04 -11.98
N THR A 231 -6.76 11.12 -11.18
CA THR A 231 -6.73 10.63 -9.77
C THR A 231 -6.34 9.16 -9.65
N VAL A 232 -6.99 8.25 -10.39
CA VAL A 232 -6.63 6.82 -10.35
C VAL A 232 -5.20 6.59 -10.86
N ALA A 233 -4.80 7.26 -11.94
CA ALA A 233 -3.47 7.12 -12.52
C ALA A 233 -2.37 7.56 -11.54
N HIS A 234 -2.61 8.65 -10.82
CA HIS A 234 -1.74 9.21 -9.79
C HIS A 234 -1.55 8.25 -8.61
N GLU A 235 -2.63 7.69 -8.08
CA GLU A 235 -2.55 6.71 -6.99
C GLU A 235 -1.87 5.41 -7.42
N ILE A 236 -2.12 4.94 -8.65
CA ILE A 236 -1.34 3.84 -9.24
C ILE A 236 0.13 4.24 -9.28
N GLY A 237 0.45 5.49 -9.65
CA GLY A 237 1.82 5.99 -9.76
C GLY A 237 2.60 5.89 -8.44
N HIS A 238 1.99 6.34 -7.34
CA HIS A 238 2.59 6.17 -6.01
C HIS A 238 2.89 4.71 -5.67
N LYS A 239 2.10 3.77 -6.20
CA LYS A 239 2.29 2.34 -6.01
C LYS A 239 3.37 1.75 -6.92
N VAL A 240 3.26 1.97 -8.23
CA VAL A 240 4.03 1.26 -9.24
C VAL A 240 5.34 1.97 -9.57
N ILE A 241 5.35 3.31 -9.64
CA ILE A 241 6.57 4.13 -9.79
C ILE A 241 7.30 4.21 -8.44
N ASN A 242 6.53 4.17 -7.35
CA ASN A 242 7.01 4.14 -5.97
C ASN A 242 7.81 5.41 -5.61
N VAL A 243 7.15 6.56 -5.78
CA VAL A 243 7.65 7.91 -5.46
C VAL A 243 6.53 8.72 -4.81
N SER A 244 6.89 9.69 -3.98
CA SER A 244 6.02 10.73 -3.42
C SER A 244 5.74 11.80 -4.48
N HIS A 245 5.15 12.92 -4.05
CA HIS A 245 4.94 14.09 -4.90
C HIS A 245 6.28 14.75 -5.27
N GLU A 246 6.89 14.27 -6.35
CA GLU A 246 8.12 14.81 -6.93
C GLU A 246 7.99 14.89 -8.46
N TYR A 247 8.66 15.87 -9.07
CA TYR A 247 8.66 16.03 -10.53
C TYR A 247 9.80 16.97 -10.94
N LYS A 248 10.68 16.55 -11.86
CA LYS A 248 11.82 17.35 -12.36
C LYS A 248 12.71 17.94 -11.25
N ASP A 249 12.62 19.23 -10.98
CA ASP A 249 13.37 19.95 -9.95
C ASP A 249 12.61 20.07 -8.61
N ILE A 250 11.35 19.62 -8.57
CA ILE A 250 10.49 19.60 -7.38
C ILE A 250 10.86 18.41 -6.49
N ASN A 251 11.18 18.69 -5.23
CA ASN A 251 11.53 17.69 -4.22
C ASN A 251 10.28 17.02 -3.61
N PRO A 252 10.42 15.81 -3.03
CA PRO A 252 9.30 15.05 -2.49
C PRO A 252 8.71 15.69 -1.21
N GLU A 253 7.42 16.03 -1.26
CA GLU A 253 6.63 16.44 -0.10
C GLU A 253 5.29 15.70 0.00
N ASN A 254 4.51 15.99 1.05
CA ASN A 254 3.19 15.40 1.27
C ASN A 254 2.12 15.96 0.32
N GLU A 255 2.22 17.23 -0.06
CA GLU A 255 1.29 17.88 -0.99
C GLU A 255 2.08 18.90 -1.84
N VAL A 256 2.20 18.66 -3.15
CA VAL A 256 2.89 19.60 -4.06
C VAL A 256 2.04 19.87 -5.28
N PHE A 257 1.87 21.16 -5.60
CA PHE A 257 1.12 21.61 -6.79
C PHE A 257 2.08 22.15 -7.84
N ALA A 258 1.96 21.68 -9.08
CA ALA A 258 2.78 22.15 -10.18
C ALA A 258 2.12 21.94 -11.55
N GLU A 259 2.64 22.62 -12.55
CA GLU A 259 2.27 22.42 -13.95
C GLU A 259 3.05 21.22 -14.51
N GLY A 260 2.31 20.21 -14.98
CA GLY A 260 2.88 18.99 -15.52
C GLY A 260 3.26 17.95 -14.44
N GLY A 261 3.48 16.73 -14.91
CA GLY A 261 3.93 15.57 -14.16
C GLY A 261 2.78 14.83 -13.50
N LEU A 262 2.67 13.52 -13.76
CA LEU A 262 1.61 12.70 -13.16
C LEU A 262 1.67 12.69 -11.63
N MET A 263 2.86 12.79 -11.04
CA MET A 263 3.09 12.55 -9.61
C MET A 263 2.92 13.79 -8.73
N VAL A 264 2.55 14.94 -9.28
CA VAL A 264 2.26 16.17 -8.51
C VAL A 264 0.82 16.59 -8.74
N TYR A 265 0.27 17.43 -7.87
CA TYR A 265 -1.10 17.91 -8.04
C TYR A 265 -1.18 18.97 -9.14
N GLY A 266 -1.88 18.63 -10.22
CA GLY A 266 -2.10 19.48 -11.38
C GLY A 266 -2.75 18.68 -12.49
N ASP A 267 -2.74 19.23 -13.70
CA ASP A 267 -3.34 18.60 -14.89
C ASP A 267 -2.31 17.77 -15.69
N GLY A 268 -1.11 17.57 -15.13
CA GLY A 268 -0.04 16.80 -15.75
C GLY A 268 -0.32 15.31 -15.79
N GLU A 269 0.00 14.68 -16.92
CA GLU A 269 -0.19 13.23 -17.13
C GLU A 269 1.13 12.53 -17.49
N GLU A 270 2.22 13.28 -17.65
CA GLU A 270 3.48 12.72 -18.11
C GLU A 270 4.23 11.94 -17.04
N ILE A 271 4.82 10.84 -17.49
CA ILE A 271 5.74 9.99 -16.74
C ILE A 271 7.11 10.13 -17.43
N PRO A 272 7.94 11.10 -17.02
CA PRO A 272 9.17 11.42 -17.74
C PRO A 272 10.27 10.37 -17.51
N SER A 273 11.19 10.27 -18.47
CA SER A 273 12.36 9.39 -18.41
C SER A 273 13.63 10.13 -18.01
N GLY A 274 14.65 9.39 -17.60
CA GLY A 274 15.99 9.90 -17.35
C GLY A 274 16.12 10.69 -16.05
N ALA A 275 17.35 11.10 -15.72
CA ALA A 275 17.65 11.84 -14.50
C ALA A 275 16.86 13.16 -14.38
N GLU A 276 16.67 13.88 -15.50
CA GLU A 276 15.87 15.12 -15.55
C GLU A 276 14.40 14.87 -15.21
N GLY A 277 13.88 13.69 -15.58
CA GLY A 277 12.56 13.20 -15.19
C GLY A 277 12.53 12.46 -13.86
N ARG A 278 13.59 12.55 -13.04
CA ARG A 278 13.76 11.79 -11.79
C ARG A 278 13.58 10.27 -11.95
N TRP A 279 13.87 9.74 -13.13
CA TRP A 279 13.80 8.33 -13.46
C TRP A 279 12.40 7.70 -13.32
N HIS A 280 11.31 8.47 -13.42
CA HIS A 280 9.96 7.95 -13.20
C HIS A 280 9.64 6.77 -14.14
N LEU A 281 9.92 6.90 -15.43
CA LEU A 281 9.74 5.81 -16.39
C LEU A 281 10.59 4.58 -16.02
N GLU A 282 11.88 4.77 -15.73
CA GLU A 282 12.77 3.65 -15.45
C GLU A 282 12.43 2.93 -14.15
N ARG A 283 11.90 3.65 -13.16
CA ARG A 283 11.37 3.07 -11.92
C ARG A 283 10.07 2.31 -12.16
N LEU A 284 9.16 2.89 -12.96
CA LEU A 284 7.93 2.22 -13.40
C LEU A 284 8.25 0.86 -14.02
N LEU A 285 9.13 0.82 -15.01
CA LEU A 285 9.45 -0.41 -15.76
C LEU A 285 10.10 -1.50 -14.90
N LEU A 286 10.66 -1.16 -13.74
CA LEU A 286 11.24 -2.10 -12.78
C LEU A 286 10.26 -2.57 -11.69
N SER A 287 9.05 -2.03 -11.67
CA SER A 287 8.10 -2.25 -10.57
C SER A 287 7.77 -3.73 -10.37
N PRO A 288 7.79 -4.26 -9.13
CA PRO A 288 7.36 -5.63 -8.83
C PRO A 288 5.88 -5.90 -9.14
N PHE A 289 5.07 -4.85 -9.29
CA PHE A 289 3.66 -4.93 -9.69
C PHE A 289 3.47 -5.16 -11.20
N LEU A 290 4.56 -5.14 -11.99
CA LEU A 290 4.51 -5.36 -13.43
C LEU A 290 4.99 -6.76 -13.81
N TYR A 291 4.36 -7.31 -14.83
CA TYR A 291 4.80 -8.52 -15.50
C TYR A 291 4.79 -8.32 -17.01
N THR A 292 5.62 -9.09 -17.73
CA THR A 292 5.47 -9.23 -19.17
C THR A 292 4.44 -10.32 -19.47
N LEU A 293 3.34 -9.95 -20.13
CA LEU A 293 2.35 -10.90 -20.62
C LEU A 293 2.94 -11.72 -21.76
N GLN A 294 3.04 -13.03 -21.61
CA GLN A 294 3.55 -13.91 -22.66
C GLN A 294 2.44 -14.26 -23.67
N ALA A 295 2.82 -14.71 -24.87
CA ALA A 295 1.87 -15.08 -25.93
C ALA A 295 0.96 -16.27 -25.56
N ASP A 296 1.37 -17.11 -24.60
CA ASP A 296 0.58 -18.22 -24.05
C ASP A 296 -0.30 -17.82 -22.86
N GLY A 297 -0.36 -16.52 -22.53
CA GLY A 297 -1.11 -15.98 -21.40
C GLY A 297 -0.39 -16.08 -20.05
N SER A 298 0.81 -16.69 -20.00
CA SER A 298 1.58 -16.76 -18.75
C SER A 298 2.18 -15.40 -18.37
N LYS A 299 2.42 -15.20 -17.08
CA LYS A 299 2.96 -13.96 -16.51
C LYS A 299 4.42 -14.14 -16.13
N LYS A 300 5.31 -13.34 -16.72
CA LYS A 300 6.69 -13.21 -16.27
C LYS A 300 6.85 -11.93 -15.46
N TRP A 301 6.74 -12.05 -14.14
CA TRP A 301 6.83 -10.93 -13.22
C TRP A 301 8.24 -10.34 -13.13
N ASN A 302 8.28 -9.03 -12.87
CA ASN A 302 9.49 -8.36 -12.43
C ASN A 302 9.98 -8.91 -11.07
N PRO A 303 11.28 -8.71 -10.74
CA PRO A 303 11.81 -9.10 -9.43
C PRO A 303 11.09 -8.41 -8.27
N GLU A 304 11.00 -9.09 -7.13
CA GLU A 304 10.50 -8.49 -5.89
C GLU A 304 11.41 -7.37 -5.38
N PHE A 305 10.81 -6.47 -4.58
CA PHE A 305 11.55 -5.57 -3.69
C PHE A 305 12.54 -6.36 -2.83
N LYS A 306 13.76 -5.83 -2.67
CA LYS A 306 14.80 -6.46 -1.86
C LYS A 306 14.74 -6.03 -0.40
N GLU A 307 14.31 -4.80 -0.16
CA GLU A 307 14.30 -4.16 1.17
C GLU A 307 12.91 -3.59 1.51
N GLY A 308 11.86 -4.20 0.94
CA GLY A 308 10.47 -3.81 1.22
C GLY A 308 9.99 -2.58 0.45
N GLY A 309 10.76 -2.08 -0.51
CA GLY A 309 10.30 -1.04 -1.43
C GLY A 309 10.43 0.38 -0.92
N HIS A 310 11.34 0.67 0.01
CA HIS A 310 11.72 2.07 0.26
C HIS A 310 12.24 2.73 -1.03
N TYR A 311 12.26 4.06 -1.11
CA TYR A 311 12.65 4.78 -2.34
C TYR A 311 14.01 4.35 -2.91
N TYR A 312 14.96 4.05 -2.01
CA TYR A 312 16.32 3.61 -2.31
C TYR A 312 16.47 2.07 -2.43
N ASP A 313 15.37 1.31 -2.59
CA ASP A 313 15.43 -0.15 -2.65
C ASP A 313 16.42 -0.59 -3.74
N PRO A 314 17.30 -1.60 -3.47
CA PRO A 314 18.35 -1.97 -4.41
C PRO A 314 17.86 -2.48 -5.77
N ILE A 315 16.56 -2.69 -5.98
CA ILE A 315 16.00 -2.93 -7.33
C ILE A 315 16.18 -1.73 -8.27
N TYR A 316 16.23 -0.50 -7.73
CA TYR A 316 16.31 0.72 -8.53
C TYR A 316 17.75 1.07 -8.94
N GLY A 317 18.76 0.55 -8.24
CA GLY A 317 20.17 0.80 -8.56
C GLY A 317 20.48 2.30 -8.64
N GLU A 318 20.94 2.78 -9.80
CA GLU A 318 21.29 4.18 -10.04
C GLU A 318 20.07 5.10 -10.29
N LYS A 319 18.86 4.55 -10.37
CA LYS A 319 17.60 5.27 -10.68
C LYS A 319 16.97 5.87 -9.42
N VAL A 320 17.79 6.57 -8.66
CA VAL A 320 17.42 7.22 -7.39
C VAL A 320 18.04 8.61 -7.34
N VAL A 321 17.36 9.54 -6.68
CA VAL A 321 17.91 10.86 -6.38
C VAL A 321 18.24 10.97 -4.90
N ASN A 322 19.45 11.43 -4.59
CA ASN A 322 19.83 11.76 -3.21
C ASN A 322 19.39 13.18 -2.91
N PHE A 323 18.27 13.31 -2.19
CA PHE A 323 17.74 14.59 -1.76
C PHE A 323 18.50 15.12 -0.55
N ALA A 324 18.70 16.44 -0.52
CA ALA A 324 19.14 17.12 0.69
C ALA A 324 18.06 16.99 1.79
N GLY A 325 18.50 16.92 3.05
CA GLY A 325 17.60 17.14 4.18
C GLY A 325 17.10 18.58 4.21
N THR A 326 16.16 18.87 5.11
CA THR A 326 15.75 20.24 5.41
C THR A 326 16.94 21.06 5.91
N SER A 327 17.01 22.35 5.52
CA SER A 327 18.12 23.23 5.92
C SER A 327 18.33 23.22 7.44
N PRO A 328 19.59 23.12 7.91
CA PRO A 328 19.89 23.09 9.33
C PRO A 328 19.52 24.40 10.03
N ILE A 329 19.31 24.33 11.35
CA ILE A 329 19.16 25.52 12.21
C ILE A 329 20.27 26.53 11.90
N LYS A 330 19.93 27.82 11.77
CA LYS A 330 20.92 28.89 11.68
C LYS A 330 21.86 28.81 12.89
N GLY A 331 23.17 28.88 12.66
CA GLY A 331 24.19 28.67 13.69
C GLY A 331 24.26 29.72 14.80
N ASP A 332 23.35 30.69 14.81
CA ASP A 332 23.21 31.75 15.83
C ASP A 332 22.14 31.42 16.90
N TRP A 333 21.65 30.19 16.94
CA TRP A 333 20.74 29.66 17.95
C TRP A 333 21.41 29.13 19.21
#